data_AF-A0A0M0JQX7-F1
#
_entry.id   AF-A0A0M0JQX7-F1
#
_cell.length_a   1.000
_cell.length_b   1.000
_cell.length_c   1.000
_cell.angle_alpha   90.00
_cell.angle_beta   90.00
_cell.angle_gamma   90.00
#
_symmetry.space_group_name_H-M   'P 1'
#
loop_
_entity.id
_entity.type
_entity.pdbx_description
1 polymer ?
#
loop_
_entity_poly.entity_id
_entity_poly.type
_entity_poly.pdbx_seq_one_letter_code
_entity_poly.pdbx_strand_id
1 'polypeptide(L)'
;MGDMGDMDDPPLATQYDPSSAGVTGFLIDLDGTMYDPAGLLPGASAFYHWLVASGTPHVFLSNTGAKNAASVQRKFASPHYRIAGPGHLVPLDHILTASEAQCDYMLDNIPAGSKVLVISGGEGTWRSDLRTRGGAWGEQLLDTWELRSYIDETTAKEWAAEYAMSRGSGAKKTTLWVCFFTDGEVGGSEATESASHFNDWGFDVIKIAGFLLSHGAQFVYTAEDAYNPSVDPRHPGLVFPLPGPGMFAAMMKVLMYPHGQSQIACAGKGGNQGGRYMMEQARQMLIAQGHSGDPRQIVMVGDRFDTDVRAGLSAGFLTCLVTSGCHSVAMQDHYRTDPVHFYASGVGDLVPVAERAVAHVEALSLASEEGAAGVAGALMAERCAERLPQRMSREASAQRLQSWVLGQSNLLQPLTPTTRQRREAELRPILQGYFDALDMDGDGTMSEAQVLDACRAFGMVHLLNQPAARSSSSSSDVCDSGCGDRAVGAGAKNQPHSQHYSLLTALRTESSKSADGKMNFEQFASVIEEALAECGFEARKQWKKIGNSFKMSRALVGAQSKLNQASDDALPVPSPTAPW
;
A
#
# COMPACT_ATOMS: atom_id res chain seq x y z
N MET A 1 18.66 -23.16 -23.96
CA MET A 1 18.08 -21.85 -24.30
C MET A 1 17.20 -22.07 -25.51
N GLY A 2 15.92 -22.33 -25.26
CA GLY A 2 14.92 -22.48 -26.31
C GLY A 2 14.51 -21.10 -26.82
N ASP A 3 14.29 -21.04 -28.11
CA ASP A 3 13.82 -19.91 -28.91
C ASP A 3 12.63 -19.20 -28.23
N MET A 4 12.85 -17.97 -27.72
CA MET A 4 11.75 -17.07 -27.35
C MET A 4 11.22 -16.47 -28.65
N GLY A 5 10.45 -17.26 -29.40
CA GLY A 5 9.70 -16.75 -30.55
C GLY A 5 8.83 -15.57 -30.11
N ASP A 6 8.72 -14.58 -31.00
CA ASP A 6 7.90 -13.37 -30.89
C ASP A 6 6.55 -13.68 -30.21
N MET A 7 6.47 -13.50 -28.89
CA MET A 7 5.19 -13.25 -28.26
C MET A 7 4.87 -11.80 -28.58
N ASP A 8 3.77 -11.59 -29.31
CA ASP A 8 3.17 -10.28 -29.53
C ASP A 8 3.23 -9.46 -28.24
N ASP A 9 3.58 -8.17 -28.35
CA ASP A 9 3.63 -7.28 -27.19
C ASP A 9 2.31 -7.38 -26.41
N PRO A 10 2.36 -7.56 -25.07
CA PRO A 10 1.14 -7.65 -24.28
C PRO A 10 0.30 -6.38 -24.50
N PRO A 11 -1.03 -6.51 -24.58
CA PRO A 11 -1.90 -5.36 -24.77
C PRO A 11 -1.63 -4.32 -23.69
N LEU A 12 -1.54 -3.05 -24.09
CA LEU A 12 -1.27 -1.95 -23.16
C LEU A 12 -2.39 -1.88 -22.12
N ALA A 13 -2.01 -2.01 -20.84
CA ALA A 13 -2.92 -1.82 -19.73
C ALA A 13 -3.57 -0.43 -19.83
N THR A 14 -4.89 -0.38 -19.63
CA THR A 14 -5.65 0.87 -19.70
C THR A 14 -5.93 1.41 -18.30
N GLN A 15 -6.09 2.72 -18.14
CA GLN A 15 -6.49 3.25 -16.85
C GLN A 15 -7.90 2.78 -16.52
N TYR A 16 -8.13 2.33 -15.29
CA TYR A 16 -9.45 1.88 -14.86
C TYR A 16 -10.46 3.03 -14.91
N ASP A 17 -11.57 2.80 -15.61
CA ASP A 17 -12.71 3.72 -15.68
C ASP A 17 -13.98 2.98 -15.19
N PRO A 18 -14.52 3.36 -14.02
CA PRO A 18 -15.72 2.72 -13.47
C PRO A 18 -16.93 2.75 -14.40
N SER A 19 -17.01 3.71 -15.34
CA SER A 19 -18.15 3.87 -16.23
C SER A 19 -18.14 2.92 -17.44
N SER A 20 -16.97 2.42 -17.82
CA SER A 20 -16.79 1.61 -19.04
C SER A 20 -16.21 0.22 -18.79
N ALA A 21 -15.69 -0.06 -17.59
CA ALA A 21 -15.05 -1.33 -17.26
C ALA A 21 -16.01 -2.55 -17.24
N GLY A 22 -17.32 -2.34 -17.08
CA GLY A 22 -18.32 -3.43 -17.04
C GLY A 22 -18.18 -4.37 -15.83
N VAL A 23 -17.45 -3.94 -14.80
CA VAL A 23 -17.18 -4.69 -13.58
C VAL A 23 -18.36 -4.57 -12.62
N THR A 24 -18.80 -5.71 -12.10
CA THR A 24 -19.89 -5.80 -11.11
C THR A 24 -19.53 -6.64 -9.87
N GLY A 25 -18.34 -7.25 -9.85
CA GLY A 25 -17.84 -8.01 -8.69
C GLY A 25 -16.36 -7.76 -8.46
N PHE A 26 -15.96 -7.60 -7.20
CA PHE A 26 -14.58 -7.24 -6.83
C PHE A 26 -13.92 -8.32 -5.97
N LEU A 27 -12.78 -8.81 -6.42
CA LEU A 27 -11.84 -9.58 -5.60
C LEU A 27 -10.68 -8.65 -5.25
N ILE A 28 -10.41 -8.46 -3.96
CA ILE A 28 -9.61 -7.33 -3.47
C ILE A 28 -8.46 -7.85 -2.62
N ASP A 29 -7.23 -7.68 -3.09
CA ASP A 29 -6.05 -7.88 -2.26
C ASP A 29 -5.99 -6.93 -1.05
N LEU A 30 -5.18 -7.25 -0.04
CA LEU A 30 -5.07 -6.47 1.19
C LEU A 30 -3.76 -5.68 1.31
N ASP A 31 -2.62 -6.36 1.45
CA ASP A 31 -1.32 -5.75 1.76
C ASP A 31 -0.75 -5.07 0.50
N GLY A 32 -0.64 -3.74 0.50
CA GLY A 32 -0.26 -2.93 -0.67
C GLY A 32 -1.46 -2.42 -1.49
N THR A 33 -2.66 -2.92 -1.20
CA THR A 33 -3.91 -2.56 -1.90
C THR A 33 -4.88 -1.78 -1.01
N MET A 34 -5.24 -2.32 0.16
CA MET A 34 -6.12 -1.68 1.14
C MET A 34 -5.35 -1.00 2.27
N TYR A 35 -4.19 -1.54 2.64
CA TYR A 35 -3.35 -1.01 3.71
C TYR A 35 -1.87 -1.33 3.49
N ASP A 36 -1.01 -0.64 4.23
CA ASP A 36 0.41 -0.93 4.37
C ASP A 36 0.77 -1.01 5.88
N PRO A 37 2.05 -1.21 6.27
CA PRO A 37 2.41 -1.24 7.70
C PRO A 37 2.08 0.05 8.49
N ALA A 38 1.86 1.18 7.81
CA ALA A 38 1.50 2.45 8.43
C ALA A 38 -0.02 2.62 8.65
N GLY A 39 -0.86 1.83 7.97
CA GLY A 39 -2.31 1.82 8.15
C GLY A 39 -3.08 1.70 6.84
N LEU A 40 -4.35 2.12 6.83
CA LEU A 40 -5.16 2.15 5.60
C LEU A 40 -4.55 3.07 4.54
N LEU A 41 -4.57 2.61 3.30
CA LEU A 41 -4.15 3.40 2.15
C LEU A 41 -5.20 4.47 1.81
N PRO A 42 -4.79 5.60 1.21
CA PRO A 42 -5.72 6.65 0.79
C PRO A 42 -6.85 6.11 -0.09
N GLY A 43 -8.10 6.45 0.26
CA GLY A 43 -9.29 6.02 -0.47
C GLY A 43 -9.82 4.63 -0.14
N ALA A 44 -9.10 3.80 0.63
CA ALA A 44 -9.53 2.44 0.98
C ALA A 44 -10.85 2.40 1.76
N SER A 45 -11.01 3.28 2.75
CA SER A 45 -12.27 3.41 3.50
C SER A 45 -13.42 3.86 2.60
N ALA A 46 -13.23 4.91 1.79
CA ALA A 46 -14.25 5.39 0.86
C ALA A 46 -14.65 4.32 -0.17
N PHE A 47 -13.68 3.54 -0.66
CA PHE A 47 -13.94 2.41 -1.55
C PHE A 47 -14.79 1.32 -0.90
N TYR A 48 -14.46 0.91 0.33
CA TYR A 48 -15.28 -0.06 1.06
C TYR A 48 -16.69 0.45 1.36
N HIS A 49 -16.83 1.70 1.80
CA HIS A 49 -18.15 2.29 2.02
C HIS A 49 -18.98 2.33 0.75
N TRP A 50 -18.39 2.67 -0.39
CA TRP A 50 -19.05 2.60 -1.67
C TRP A 50 -19.52 1.18 -2.01
N LEU A 51 -18.67 0.16 -1.83
CA LEU A 51 -19.05 -1.24 -2.07
C LEU A 51 -20.27 -1.65 -1.23
N VAL A 52 -20.28 -1.29 0.05
CA VAL A 52 -21.39 -1.58 0.97
C VAL A 52 -22.65 -0.81 0.59
N ALA A 53 -22.55 0.51 0.35
CA ALA A 53 -23.69 1.37 0.05
C ALA A 53 -24.36 1.03 -1.28
N SER A 54 -23.56 0.65 -2.29
CA SER A 54 -24.06 0.23 -3.60
C SER A 54 -24.54 -1.23 -3.63
N GLY A 55 -24.27 -2.02 -2.58
CA GLY A 55 -24.53 -3.45 -2.56
C GLY A 55 -23.67 -4.22 -3.56
N THR A 56 -22.51 -3.68 -3.95
CA THR A 56 -21.62 -4.31 -4.93
C THR A 56 -20.95 -5.55 -4.31
N PRO A 57 -21.12 -6.75 -4.90
CA PRO A 57 -20.49 -7.97 -4.42
C PRO A 57 -18.97 -7.85 -4.37
N HIS A 58 -18.38 -8.21 -3.23
CA HIS A 58 -16.93 -8.13 -3.03
C HIS A 58 -16.39 -9.15 -2.05
N VAL A 59 -15.13 -9.56 -2.25
CA VAL A 59 -14.39 -10.45 -1.37
C VAL A 59 -12.95 -9.96 -1.22
N PHE A 60 -12.50 -9.83 0.01
CA PHE A 60 -11.10 -9.59 0.35
C PHE A 60 -10.30 -10.88 0.32
N LEU A 61 -9.18 -10.88 -0.42
CA LEU A 61 -8.29 -12.02 -0.62
C LEU A 61 -6.89 -11.74 -0.08
N SER A 62 -6.46 -12.50 0.92
CA SER A 62 -5.11 -12.35 1.50
C SER A 62 -4.27 -13.61 1.33
N ASN A 63 -3.02 -13.44 0.90
CA ASN A 63 -2.05 -14.53 0.84
C ASN A 63 -1.44 -14.93 2.18
N THR A 64 -1.91 -14.35 3.29
CA THR A 64 -1.47 -14.75 4.63
C THR A 64 -1.71 -16.25 4.87
N GLY A 65 -0.65 -16.92 5.31
CA GLY A 65 -0.67 -18.31 5.72
C GLY A 65 -0.76 -18.53 7.23
N ALA A 66 -0.62 -17.47 8.02
CA ALA A 66 -0.68 -17.55 9.48
C ALA A 66 -2.03 -17.10 10.07
N LYS A 67 -2.86 -16.39 9.28
CA LYS A 67 -4.10 -15.74 9.74
C LYS A 67 -5.30 -16.23 8.92
N ASN A 68 -6.44 -16.38 9.58
CA ASN A 68 -7.74 -16.65 8.93
C ASN A 68 -8.59 -15.38 8.79
N ALA A 69 -9.77 -15.51 8.16
CA ALA A 69 -10.75 -14.45 8.00
C ALA A 69 -11.05 -13.67 9.30
N ALA A 70 -11.24 -14.36 10.44
CA ALA A 70 -11.48 -13.72 11.73
C ALA A 70 -10.29 -12.86 12.21
N SER A 71 -9.08 -13.25 11.88
CA SER A 71 -7.87 -12.48 12.19
C SER A 71 -7.75 -11.23 11.29
N VAL A 72 -8.13 -11.33 10.03
CA VAL A 72 -8.22 -10.19 9.10
C VAL A 72 -9.33 -9.23 9.53
N GLN A 73 -10.52 -9.71 9.88
CA GLN A 73 -11.62 -8.89 10.40
C GLN A 73 -11.19 -8.12 11.66
N ARG A 74 -10.49 -8.77 12.59
CA ARG A 74 -9.91 -8.11 13.78
C ARG A 74 -8.90 -7.03 13.40
N LYS A 75 -8.06 -7.27 12.39
CA LYS A 75 -7.15 -6.23 11.86
C LYS A 75 -7.97 -5.03 11.36
N PHE A 76 -9.00 -5.26 10.54
CA PHE A 76 -9.90 -4.21 10.06
C PHE A 76 -10.72 -3.50 11.15
N ALA A 77 -10.83 -4.04 12.36
CA ALA A 77 -11.46 -3.38 13.49
C ALA A 77 -10.47 -2.54 14.34
N SER A 78 -9.17 -2.78 14.17
CA SER A 78 -8.12 -2.13 14.95
C SER A 78 -7.96 -0.65 14.58
N PRO A 79 -7.55 0.23 15.53
CA PRO A 79 -7.52 1.68 15.30
C PRO A 79 -6.74 2.14 14.06
N HIS A 80 -5.64 1.46 13.72
CA HIS A 80 -4.76 1.82 12.60
C HIS A 80 -5.28 1.36 11.23
N TYR A 81 -6.15 0.36 11.21
CA TYR A 81 -6.63 -0.29 9.98
C TYR A 81 -8.16 -0.24 9.86
N ARG A 82 -8.80 0.60 10.68
CA ARG A 82 -10.26 0.66 10.80
C ARG A 82 -10.93 1.07 9.50
N ILE A 83 -11.58 0.12 8.84
CA ILE A 83 -12.22 0.35 7.53
C ILE A 83 -13.74 0.56 7.63
N ALA A 84 -14.36 0.03 8.68
CA ALA A 84 -15.78 0.15 8.96
C ALA A 84 -16.02 1.07 10.17
N GLY A 85 -17.20 1.68 10.24
CA GLY A 85 -17.60 2.52 11.37
C GLY A 85 -17.65 1.77 12.70
N PRO A 86 -17.68 2.47 13.84
CA PRO A 86 -17.81 1.85 15.16
C PRO A 86 -19.00 0.86 15.21
N GLY A 87 -18.77 -0.31 15.81
CA GLY A 87 -19.78 -1.37 15.93
C GLY A 87 -20.09 -2.15 14.65
N HIS A 88 -19.47 -1.81 13.52
CA HIS A 88 -19.62 -2.53 12.25
C HIS A 88 -18.34 -3.30 11.92
N LEU A 89 -18.50 -4.56 11.54
CA LEU A 89 -17.39 -5.43 11.14
C LEU A 89 -17.54 -5.79 9.67
N VAL A 90 -16.42 -5.95 8.97
CA VAL A 90 -16.40 -6.59 7.64
C VAL A 90 -16.94 -8.01 7.81
N PRO A 91 -17.99 -8.43 7.09
CA PRO A 91 -18.53 -9.78 7.23
C PRO A 91 -17.48 -10.86 6.94
N LEU A 92 -17.50 -11.98 7.67
CA LEU A 92 -16.51 -13.05 7.49
C LEU A 92 -16.64 -13.74 6.12
N ASP A 93 -17.85 -13.82 5.59
CA ASP A 93 -18.17 -14.29 4.24
C ASP A 93 -17.79 -13.29 3.12
N HIS A 94 -17.10 -12.20 3.47
CA HIS A 94 -16.43 -11.30 2.55
C HIS A 94 -14.90 -11.41 2.63
N ILE A 95 -14.35 -12.38 3.37
CA ILE A 95 -12.89 -12.52 3.55
C ILE A 95 -12.47 -13.97 3.30
N LEU A 96 -11.44 -14.17 2.47
CA LEU A 96 -10.82 -15.47 2.25
C LEU A 96 -9.29 -15.36 2.31
N THR A 97 -8.66 -16.25 3.05
CA THR A 97 -7.20 -16.28 3.24
C THR A 97 -6.55 -17.51 2.59
N ALA A 98 -5.27 -17.43 2.26
CA ALA A 98 -4.52 -18.58 1.74
C ALA A 98 -4.35 -19.69 2.79
N SER A 99 -4.30 -19.34 4.09
CA SER A 99 -4.38 -20.32 5.19
C SER A 99 -5.64 -21.19 5.06
N GLU A 100 -6.78 -20.55 4.83
CA GLU A 100 -8.08 -21.21 4.70
C GLU A 100 -8.18 -22.05 3.41
N ALA A 101 -7.73 -21.50 2.28
CA ALA A 101 -7.65 -22.23 1.01
C ALA A 101 -6.75 -23.48 1.14
N GLN A 102 -5.65 -23.37 1.88
CA GLN A 102 -4.77 -24.51 2.16
C GLN A 102 -5.44 -25.56 3.06
N CYS A 103 -6.22 -25.14 4.07
CA CYS A 103 -6.98 -26.09 4.89
C CYS A 103 -7.94 -26.92 4.03
N ASP A 104 -8.66 -26.29 3.10
CA ASP A 104 -9.55 -27.00 2.18
C ASP A 104 -8.78 -27.94 1.25
N TYR A 105 -7.64 -27.51 0.72
CA TYR A 105 -6.76 -28.37 -0.06
C TYR A 105 -6.32 -29.60 0.74
N MET A 106 -5.90 -29.41 1.98
CA MET A 106 -5.44 -30.50 2.84
C MET A 106 -6.57 -31.49 3.12
N LEU A 107 -7.77 -31.02 3.46
CA LEU A 107 -8.94 -31.86 3.70
C LEU A 107 -9.30 -32.70 2.45
N ASP A 108 -9.27 -32.09 1.27
CA ASP A 108 -9.61 -32.79 0.01
C ASP A 108 -8.56 -33.84 -0.41
N ASN A 109 -7.28 -33.63 -0.08
CA ASN A 109 -6.17 -34.34 -0.73
C ASN A 109 -5.32 -35.21 0.20
N ILE A 110 -5.30 -34.94 1.51
CA ILE A 110 -4.50 -35.74 2.45
C ILE A 110 -5.31 -36.99 2.86
N PRO A 111 -4.84 -38.21 2.52
CA PRO A 111 -5.55 -39.43 2.84
C PRO A 111 -5.64 -39.69 4.35
N ALA A 112 -6.64 -40.45 4.76
CA ALA A 112 -6.74 -40.92 6.14
C ALA A 112 -5.51 -41.76 6.56
N GLY A 113 -5.04 -41.59 7.79
CA GLY A 113 -3.84 -42.29 8.30
C GLY A 113 -2.51 -41.66 7.91
N SER A 114 -2.50 -40.46 7.32
CA SER A 114 -1.27 -39.80 6.86
C SER A 114 -0.48 -39.18 8.02
N LYS A 115 0.83 -39.11 7.84
CA LYS A 115 1.75 -38.36 8.71
C LYS A 115 1.91 -36.95 8.16
N VAL A 116 1.68 -35.95 9.00
CA VAL A 116 1.65 -34.54 8.57
C VAL A 116 2.49 -33.71 9.53
N LEU A 117 3.59 -33.15 9.03
CA LEU A 117 4.37 -32.15 9.74
C LEU A 117 3.90 -30.75 9.32
N VAL A 118 3.38 -29.98 10.28
CA VAL A 118 3.03 -28.58 10.07
C VAL A 118 4.15 -27.69 10.59
N ILE A 119 4.62 -26.77 9.76
CA ILE A 119 5.54 -25.69 10.14
C ILE A 119 4.77 -24.39 10.03
N SER A 120 4.54 -23.71 11.16
CA SER A 120 3.72 -22.51 11.22
C SER A 120 4.42 -21.33 11.91
N GLY A 121 3.95 -20.12 11.60
CA GLY A 121 4.28 -18.90 12.37
C GLY A 121 3.34 -18.73 13.56
N GLY A 122 3.88 -18.61 14.78
CA GLY A 122 3.09 -18.49 16.02
C GLY A 122 2.18 -19.68 16.34
N GLU A 123 1.17 -19.47 17.20
CA GLU A 123 0.20 -20.51 17.58
C GLU A 123 -0.67 -21.01 16.39
N GLY A 124 -0.84 -20.17 15.36
CA GLY A 124 -1.53 -20.47 14.10
C GLY A 124 -3.04 -20.76 14.24
N THR A 125 -3.88 -20.21 13.36
CA THR A 125 -5.32 -20.56 13.34
C THR A 125 -5.62 -21.87 12.61
N TRP A 126 -4.65 -22.37 11.84
CA TRP A 126 -4.79 -23.54 10.97
C TRP A 126 -5.35 -24.77 11.68
N ARG A 127 -5.01 -25.00 12.96
CA ARG A 127 -5.48 -26.18 13.70
C ARG A 127 -6.98 -26.07 14.00
N SER A 128 -7.46 -24.90 14.39
CA SER A 128 -8.90 -24.68 14.56
C SER A 128 -9.60 -24.68 13.21
N ASP A 129 -9.00 -24.08 12.19
CA ASP A 129 -9.58 -23.99 10.86
C ASP A 129 -9.75 -25.37 10.23
N LEU A 130 -8.75 -26.26 10.31
CA LEU A 130 -8.87 -27.64 9.84
C LEU A 130 -9.97 -28.44 10.56
N ARG A 131 -10.23 -28.17 11.85
CA ARG A 131 -11.28 -28.87 12.61
C ARG A 131 -12.68 -28.36 12.28
N THR A 132 -12.84 -27.07 12.04
CA THR A 132 -14.14 -26.47 11.75
C THR A 132 -14.49 -26.60 10.28
N ARG A 133 -13.50 -26.52 9.39
CA ARG A 133 -13.65 -26.75 7.95
C ARG A 133 -13.89 -28.23 7.67
N GLY A 134 -14.75 -28.52 6.71
CA GLY A 134 -15.22 -29.88 6.43
C GLY A 134 -16.23 -30.45 7.44
N GLY A 135 -16.59 -29.69 8.49
CA GLY A 135 -17.56 -30.10 9.51
C GLY A 135 -17.20 -31.43 10.18
N ALA A 136 -18.20 -32.24 10.48
CA ALA A 136 -18.00 -33.53 11.16
C ALA A 136 -17.12 -34.51 10.37
N TRP A 137 -17.13 -34.45 9.03
CA TRP A 137 -16.26 -35.30 8.21
C TRP A 137 -14.81 -34.86 8.29
N GLY A 138 -14.56 -33.54 8.24
CA GLY A 138 -13.22 -32.97 8.38
C GLY A 138 -12.61 -33.34 9.73
N GLU A 139 -13.37 -33.16 10.82
CA GLU A 139 -12.93 -33.54 12.17
C GLU A 139 -12.57 -35.04 12.27
N GLN A 140 -13.41 -35.93 11.74
CA GLN A 140 -13.13 -37.36 11.70
C GLN A 140 -11.89 -37.71 10.88
N LEU A 141 -11.68 -37.03 9.75
CA LEU A 141 -10.49 -37.23 8.91
C LEU A 141 -9.22 -36.80 9.66
N LEU A 142 -9.26 -35.64 10.32
CA LEU A 142 -8.13 -35.13 11.12
C LEU A 142 -7.72 -36.09 12.22
N ASP A 143 -8.67 -36.73 12.90
CA ASP A 143 -8.39 -37.71 13.95
C ASP A 143 -7.63 -38.94 13.43
N THR A 144 -7.66 -39.18 12.12
CA THR A 144 -6.85 -40.24 11.50
C THR A 144 -5.43 -39.82 11.17
N TRP A 145 -5.12 -38.52 11.14
CA TRP A 145 -3.78 -38.05 10.79
C TRP A 145 -2.86 -38.06 12.00
N GLU A 146 -1.61 -38.49 11.79
CA GLU A 146 -0.53 -38.23 12.74
C GLU A 146 0.01 -36.82 12.49
N LEU A 147 -0.71 -35.83 12.99
CA LEU A 147 -0.46 -34.40 12.80
C LEU A 147 0.45 -33.84 13.91
N ARG A 148 1.62 -33.32 13.54
CA ARG A 148 2.60 -32.76 14.48
C ARG A 148 3.09 -31.39 14.02
N SER A 149 3.29 -30.46 14.96
CA SER A 149 3.90 -29.14 14.72
C SER A 149 5.41 -29.11 14.98
N TYR A 150 5.94 -30.21 15.51
CA TYR A 150 7.35 -30.45 15.74
C TYR A 150 7.60 -31.96 15.80
N ILE A 151 8.76 -32.39 15.29
CA ILE A 151 9.30 -33.74 15.45
C ILE A 151 10.80 -33.63 15.67
N ASP A 152 11.37 -34.58 16.42
CA ASP A 152 12.82 -34.68 16.55
C ASP A 152 13.45 -35.38 15.34
N GLU A 153 14.78 -35.37 15.30
CA GLU A 153 15.56 -35.97 14.22
C GLU A 153 15.30 -37.48 14.07
N THR A 154 15.11 -38.19 15.18
CA THR A 154 14.84 -39.63 15.18
C THR A 154 13.50 -39.92 14.50
N THR A 155 12.44 -39.25 14.96
CA THR A 155 11.09 -39.39 14.40
C THR A 155 11.06 -39.00 12.92
N ALA A 156 11.77 -37.93 12.53
CA ALA A 156 11.83 -37.50 11.13
C ALA A 156 12.45 -38.58 10.22
N LYS A 157 13.54 -39.21 10.66
CA LYS A 157 14.18 -40.31 9.92
C LYS A 157 13.28 -41.55 9.85
N GLU A 158 12.58 -41.88 10.94
CA GLU A 158 11.63 -43.00 10.97
C GLU A 158 10.48 -42.77 9.98
N TRP A 159 9.86 -41.58 9.99
CA TRP A 159 8.80 -41.21 9.06
C TRP A 159 9.28 -41.26 7.60
N ALA A 160 10.46 -40.73 7.32
CA ALA A 160 11.05 -40.76 5.98
C ALA A 160 11.33 -42.19 5.50
N ALA A 161 11.92 -43.03 6.37
CA ALA A 161 12.22 -44.42 6.05
C ALA A 161 10.96 -45.26 5.83
N GLU A 162 9.95 -45.14 6.70
CA GLU A 162 8.66 -45.82 6.55
C GLU A 162 8.02 -45.47 5.20
N TYR A 163 7.95 -44.17 4.88
CA TYR A 163 7.39 -43.70 3.62
C TYR A 163 8.17 -44.24 2.41
N ALA A 164 9.50 -44.11 2.42
CA ALA A 164 10.35 -44.57 1.32
C ALA A 164 10.22 -46.08 1.05
N MET A 165 10.19 -46.89 2.11
CA MET A 165 10.07 -48.35 2.02
C MET A 165 8.66 -48.81 1.58
N SER A 166 7.64 -47.99 1.80
CA SER A 166 6.26 -48.29 1.36
C SER A 166 6.04 -48.14 -0.16
N ARG A 167 6.92 -47.42 -0.89
CA ARG A 167 6.71 -47.03 -2.31
C ARG A 167 6.75 -48.20 -3.31
N GLY A 168 6.95 -49.45 -2.87
CA GLY A 168 6.96 -50.63 -3.75
C GLY A 168 6.41 -51.92 -3.14
N SER A 169 5.91 -51.91 -1.90
CA SER A 169 5.60 -53.15 -1.15
C SER A 169 4.15 -53.63 -1.24
N GLY A 170 3.26 -52.93 -1.95
CA GLY A 170 1.82 -53.25 -2.01
C GLY A 170 1.09 -53.13 -0.66
N ALA A 171 1.79 -52.73 0.41
CA ALA A 171 1.23 -52.47 1.72
C ALA A 171 0.39 -51.18 1.73
N LYS A 172 -0.46 -51.02 2.76
CA LYS A 172 -1.25 -49.81 2.98
C LYS A 172 -0.30 -48.60 3.00
N LYS A 173 -0.43 -47.71 2.01
CA LYS A 173 0.52 -46.63 1.75
C LYS A 173 0.30 -45.50 2.76
N THR A 174 1.05 -45.49 3.86
CA THR A 174 1.18 -44.29 4.70
C THR A 174 1.68 -43.16 3.80
N THR A 175 1.01 -42.02 3.78
CA THR A 175 1.50 -40.84 3.04
C THR A 175 2.10 -39.82 4.00
N LEU A 176 3.08 -39.06 3.53
CA LEU A 176 3.88 -38.16 4.33
C LEU A 176 3.82 -36.75 3.73
N TRP A 177 3.52 -35.77 4.57
CA TRP A 177 3.26 -34.38 4.17
C TRP A 177 4.03 -33.40 5.03
N VAL A 178 4.53 -32.34 4.40
CA VAL A 178 5.10 -31.15 5.05
C VAL A 178 4.27 -29.95 4.61
N CYS A 179 3.66 -29.26 5.57
CA CYS A 179 2.70 -28.19 5.32
C CYS A 179 3.14 -26.89 6.00
N PHE A 180 3.25 -25.80 5.23
CA PHE A 180 3.64 -24.49 5.74
C PHE A 180 2.41 -23.61 5.98
N PHE A 181 2.27 -23.08 7.20
CA PHE A 181 1.27 -22.06 7.58
C PHE A 181 1.98 -20.85 8.17
N THR A 182 2.68 -20.11 7.31
CA THR A 182 3.57 -19.01 7.71
C THR A 182 3.41 -17.82 6.78
N ASP A 183 3.62 -16.62 7.32
CA ASP A 183 3.77 -15.39 6.54
C ASP A 183 5.24 -15.07 6.25
N GLY A 184 6.19 -15.89 6.72
CA GLY A 184 7.64 -15.65 6.59
C GLY A 184 8.39 -15.95 7.90
N GLU A 185 7.78 -15.69 9.05
CA GLU A 185 8.36 -16.06 10.35
C GLU A 185 7.84 -17.43 10.83
N VAL A 186 8.69 -18.16 11.55
CA VAL A 186 8.31 -19.35 12.33
C VAL A 186 8.66 -19.06 13.79
N GLY A 187 7.84 -19.56 14.73
CA GLY A 187 7.89 -19.17 16.13
C GLY A 187 6.99 -17.97 16.45
N GLY A 188 6.56 -17.83 17.71
CA GLY A 188 5.79 -16.69 18.22
C GLY A 188 6.65 -15.75 19.06
N SER A 189 6.19 -14.53 19.29
CA SER A 189 6.84 -13.55 20.20
C SER A 189 6.88 -14.01 21.67
N GLU A 190 6.17 -15.08 22.01
CA GLU A 190 6.20 -15.75 23.32
C GLU A 190 6.82 -17.14 23.13
N ALA A 191 8.14 -17.19 23.08
CA ALA A 191 8.88 -18.45 23.19
C ALA A 191 8.61 -19.05 24.58
N THR A 192 7.61 -19.93 24.66
CA THR A 192 7.53 -20.87 25.78
C THR A 192 8.60 -21.95 25.52
N GLU A 193 9.38 -22.32 26.53
CA GLU A 193 10.44 -23.36 26.46
C GLU A 193 9.90 -24.78 26.14
N SER A 194 8.69 -24.88 25.60
CA SER A 194 8.02 -26.10 25.22
C SER A 194 8.49 -26.54 23.83
N ALA A 195 8.97 -27.78 23.72
CA ALA A 195 9.40 -28.45 22.48
C ALA A 195 8.25 -28.77 21.50
N SER A 196 7.20 -27.93 21.43
CA SER A 196 5.97 -28.20 20.68
C SER A 196 5.94 -27.61 19.27
N HIS A 197 6.90 -26.74 18.90
CA HIS A 197 6.99 -26.09 17.60
C HIS A 197 8.43 -25.63 17.27
N PHE A 198 8.68 -25.29 16.01
CA PHE A 198 9.91 -24.62 15.59
C PHE A 198 9.85 -23.13 15.94
N ASN A 199 10.95 -22.60 16.50
CA ASN A 199 11.03 -21.23 17.01
C ASN A 199 11.70 -20.24 16.05
N ASP A 200 12.44 -20.73 15.06
CA ASP A 200 13.10 -19.94 14.04
C ASP A 200 13.39 -20.77 12.77
N TRP A 201 13.86 -20.12 11.71
CA TRP A 201 14.36 -20.78 10.50
C TRP A 201 15.80 -21.30 10.68
N GLY A 202 16.11 -21.86 11.85
CA GLY A 202 17.40 -22.44 12.17
C GLY A 202 17.71 -23.72 11.40
N PHE A 203 18.91 -24.28 11.63
CA PHE A 203 19.36 -25.47 10.90
C PHE A 203 18.44 -26.68 11.13
N ASP A 204 17.84 -26.82 12.31
CA ASP A 204 17.02 -27.99 12.65
C ASP A 204 15.73 -28.09 11.83
N VAL A 205 15.02 -26.99 11.58
CA VAL A 205 13.80 -27.03 10.74
C VAL A 205 14.14 -27.44 9.30
N ILE A 206 15.25 -26.93 8.76
CA ILE A 206 15.73 -27.26 7.42
C ILE A 206 16.17 -28.73 7.36
N LYS A 207 16.92 -29.20 8.36
CA LYS A 207 17.39 -30.58 8.47
C LYS A 207 16.21 -31.55 8.54
N ILE A 208 15.23 -31.30 9.42
CA ILE A 208 14.06 -32.14 9.60
C ILE A 208 13.18 -32.15 8.35
N ALA A 209 12.84 -30.99 7.79
CA ALA A 209 12.09 -30.90 6.54
C ALA A 209 12.85 -31.60 5.39
N GLY A 210 14.17 -31.44 5.34
CA GLY A 210 15.05 -32.08 4.36
C GLY A 210 14.98 -33.61 4.40
N PHE A 211 14.97 -34.23 5.59
CA PHE A 211 14.80 -35.68 5.70
C PHE A 211 13.50 -36.16 5.07
N LEU A 212 12.39 -35.46 5.33
CA LEU A 212 11.07 -35.85 4.81
C LEU A 212 10.96 -35.59 3.29
N LEU A 213 11.32 -34.38 2.86
CA LEU A 213 11.15 -33.91 1.49
C LEU A 213 12.04 -34.64 0.48
N SER A 214 13.31 -34.91 0.84
CA SER A 214 14.22 -35.66 -0.03
C SER A 214 13.80 -37.11 -0.26
N HIS A 215 12.99 -37.67 0.66
CA HIS A 215 12.39 -39.02 0.52
C HIS A 215 10.99 -38.97 -0.13
N GLY A 216 10.62 -37.79 -0.64
CA GLY A 216 9.45 -37.58 -1.47
C GLY A 216 8.15 -37.39 -0.71
N ALA A 217 8.21 -36.84 0.51
CA ALA A 217 7.04 -36.24 1.13
C ALA A 217 6.37 -35.21 0.20
N GLN A 218 5.06 -35.06 0.33
CA GLN A 218 4.30 -34.00 -0.32
C GLN A 218 4.58 -32.67 0.37
N PHE A 219 4.72 -31.59 -0.40
CA PHE A 219 4.98 -30.26 0.11
C PHE A 219 3.82 -29.31 -0.21
N VAL A 220 3.25 -28.70 0.83
CA VAL A 220 2.12 -27.76 0.71
C VAL A 220 2.48 -26.45 1.41
N TYR A 221 2.20 -25.32 0.78
CA TYR A 221 2.42 -24.00 1.35
C TYR A 221 1.41 -22.98 0.79
N THR A 222 1.35 -21.81 1.41
CA THR A 222 0.23 -20.89 1.21
C THR A 222 0.45 -19.93 0.06
N ALA A 223 1.66 -19.39 -0.14
CA ALA A 223 1.88 -18.36 -1.15
C ALA A 223 3.31 -18.36 -1.72
N GLU A 224 3.43 -17.89 -2.97
CA GLU A 224 4.72 -17.69 -3.67
C GLU A 224 5.37 -16.33 -3.35
N ASP A 225 4.80 -15.55 -2.42
CA ASP A 225 5.31 -14.23 -2.07
C ASP A 225 6.76 -14.30 -1.60
N ALA A 226 7.66 -13.69 -2.37
CA ALA A 226 9.09 -13.69 -2.08
C ALA A 226 9.42 -12.90 -0.80
N TYR A 227 8.68 -11.82 -0.55
CA TYR A 227 8.89 -10.95 0.59
C TYR A 227 7.62 -10.24 1.06
N ASN A 228 7.63 -9.85 2.34
CA ASN A 228 6.70 -8.90 2.93
C ASN A 228 7.34 -7.51 3.00
N PRO A 229 6.58 -6.43 2.76
CA PRO A 229 7.10 -5.08 2.91
C PRO A 229 7.35 -4.77 4.39
N SER A 230 8.54 -4.28 4.72
CA SER A 230 8.84 -3.65 6.01
C SER A 230 9.41 -2.25 5.78
N VAL A 231 9.05 -1.31 6.63
CA VAL A 231 9.45 0.10 6.54
C VAL A 231 10.09 0.54 7.84
N ASP A 232 11.07 1.41 7.73
CA ASP A 232 11.75 2.00 8.89
C ASP A 232 11.45 3.49 8.95
N PRO A 233 10.85 4.01 10.03
CA PRO A 233 10.60 5.45 10.20
C PRO A 233 11.87 6.32 10.09
N ARG A 234 13.05 5.74 10.36
CA ARG A 234 14.36 6.41 10.20
C ARG A 234 14.77 6.57 8.73
N HIS A 235 14.19 5.78 7.83
CA HIS A 235 14.49 5.74 6.40
C HIS A 235 13.19 5.88 5.57
N PRO A 236 12.52 7.04 5.62
CA PRO A 236 11.23 7.22 4.97
C PRO A 236 11.31 7.07 3.45
N GLY A 237 10.37 6.32 2.89
CA GLY A 237 10.28 6.03 1.45
C GLY A 237 11.16 4.87 0.97
N LEU A 238 11.83 4.16 1.87
CA LEU A 238 12.50 2.89 1.57
C LEU A 238 11.73 1.71 2.16
N VAL A 239 11.65 0.64 1.38
CA VAL A 239 11.11 -0.65 1.81
C VAL A 239 12.27 -1.62 2.00
N PHE A 240 12.30 -2.28 3.15
CA PHE A 240 13.26 -3.32 3.52
C PHE A 240 12.53 -4.66 3.48
N PRO A 241 12.61 -5.42 2.39
CA PRO A 241 11.83 -6.65 2.24
C PRO A 241 12.24 -7.69 3.30
N LEU A 242 11.27 -8.20 4.06
CA LEU A 242 11.44 -9.36 4.93
C LEU A 242 11.15 -10.64 4.14
N PRO A 243 11.86 -11.75 4.39
CA PRO A 243 11.56 -13.04 3.77
C PRO A 243 10.08 -13.43 3.87
N GLY A 244 9.46 -13.72 2.73
CA GLY A 244 8.08 -14.20 2.64
C GLY A 244 8.00 -15.72 2.52
N PRO A 245 6.78 -16.30 2.54
CA PRO A 245 6.59 -17.75 2.46
C PRO A 245 7.20 -18.37 1.20
N GLY A 246 7.16 -17.67 0.07
CA GLY A 246 7.69 -18.15 -1.21
C GLY A 246 9.21 -18.34 -1.20
N MET A 247 9.95 -17.52 -0.46
CA MET A 247 11.40 -17.66 -0.30
C MET A 247 11.75 -18.96 0.42
N PHE A 248 11.07 -19.26 1.53
CA PHE A 248 11.29 -20.50 2.27
C PHE A 248 10.78 -21.72 1.51
N ALA A 249 9.67 -21.59 0.78
CA ALA A 249 9.20 -22.64 -0.12
C ALA A 249 10.24 -22.94 -1.21
N ALA A 250 10.87 -21.93 -1.79
CA ALA A 250 11.96 -22.13 -2.77
C ALA A 250 13.12 -22.93 -2.18
N MET A 251 13.52 -22.65 -0.93
CA MET A 251 14.54 -23.44 -0.22
C MET A 251 14.12 -24.90 -0.07
N MET A 252 12.87 -25.17 0.31
CA MET A 252 12.36 -26.54 0.45
C MET A 252 12.27 -27.27 -0.88
N LYS A 253 11.86 -26.60 -1.95
CA LYS A 253 11.83 -27.16 -3.32
C LYS A 253 13.21 -27.66 -3.77
N VAL A 254 14.30 -27.00 -3.36
CA VAL A 254 15.68 -27.46 -3.64
C VAL A 254 15.97 -28.81 -2.98
N LEU A 255 15.50 -29.03 -1.74
CA LEU A 255 15.71 -30.27 -0.99
C LEU A 255 14.97 -31.48 -1.58
N MET A 256 13.97 -31.25 -2.43
CA MET A 256 13.17 -32.32 -3.02
C MET A 256 13.91 -33.01 -4.18
N TYR A 257 14.83 -32.33 -4.89
CA TYR A 257 15.51 -32.90 -6.07
C TYR A 257 16.29 -34.19 -5.75
N PRO A 258 16.27 -35.22 -6.64
CA PRO A 258 15.56 -35.30 -7.93
C PRO A 258 14.11 -35.80 -7.83
N HIS A 259 13.60 -36.01 -6.62
CA HIS A 259 12.28 -36.58 -6.38
C HIS A 259 11.24 -35.48 -6.08
N GLY A 260 9.96 -35.84 -5.98
CA GLY A 260 8.94 -34.97 -5.39
C GLY A 260 8.55 -33.68 -6.13
N GLN A 261 9.14 -33.33 -7.28
CA GLN A 261 8.79 -32.09 -8.01
C GLN A 261 7.31 -32.01 -8.42
N SER A 262 6.66 -33.16 -8.65
CA SER A 262 5.22 -33.24 -8.94
C SER A 262 4.34 -33.29 -7.69
N GLN A 263 4.93 -33.18 -6.50
CA GLN A 263 4.29 -33.34 -5.19
C GLN A 263 4.29 -32.01 -4.42
N ILE A 264 4.07 -30.90 -5.14
CA ILE A 264 4.12 -29.54 -4.60
C ILE A 264 2.76 -28.88 -4.84
N ALA A 265 2.21 -28.28 -3.80
CA ALA A 265 0.96 -27.53 -3.86
C ALA A 265 1.09 -26.16 -3.18
N CYS A 266 0.66 -25.12 -3.89
CA CYS A 266 0.52 -23.77 -3.40
C CYS A 266 -0.95 -23.33 -3.53
N ALA A 267 -1.64 -23.16 -2.41
CA ALA A 267 -3.09 -22.97 -2.38
C ALA A 267 -3.54 -21.50 -2.45
N GLY A 268 -2.65 -20.54 -2.23
CA GLY A 268 -2.96 -19.10 -2.33
C GLY A 268 -2.88 -18.53 -3.75
N LYS A 269 -3.05 -17.22 -3.87
CA LYS A 269 -3.05 -16.48 -5.14
C LYS A 269 -1.74 -16.68 -5.88
N GLY A 270 -1.83 -16.96 -7.18
CA GLY A 270 -0.69 -17.25 -8.05
C GLY A 270 -0.11 -18.66 -7.91
N GLY A 271 -0.56 -19.43 -6.92
CA GLY A 271 -0.15 -20.81 -6.70
C GLY A 271 -0.82 -21.80 -7.65
N ASN A 272 -0.19 -22.96 -7.86
CA ASN A 272 -0.69 -24.01 -8.76
C ASN A 272 -2.01 -24.67 -8.31
N GLN A 273 -2.45 -24.46 -7.07
CA GLN A 273 -3.76 -24.89 -6.57
C GLN A 273 -4.70 -23.69 -6.27
N GLY A 274 -4.20 -22.45 -6.37
CA GLY A 274 -4.93 -21.23 -6.04
C GLY A 274 -6.16 -20.98 -6.89
N GLY A 275 -6.14 -21.37 -8.16
CA GLY A 275 -7.32 -21.26 -9.04
C GLY A 275 -8.55 -21.98 -8.48
N ARG A 276 -8.37 -23.21 -7.96
CA ARG A 276 -9.47 -24.02 -7.41
C ARG A 276 -9.82 -23.65 -5.97
N TYR A 277 -8.81 -23.51 -5.11
CA TYR A 277 -9.05 -23.40 -3.66
C TYR A 277 -9.21 -21.96 -3.18
N MET A 278 -8.76 -20.98 -3.97
CA MET A 278 -8.91 -19.57 -3.61
C MET A 278 -9.79 -18.81 -4.59
N MET A 279 -9.46 -18.82 -5.88
CA MET A 279 -10.18 -18.00 -6.87
C MET A 279 -11.60 -18.48 -7.13
N GLU A 280 -11.81 -19.79 -7.30
CA GLU A 280 -13.16 -20.34 -7.48
C GLU A 280 -13.99 -20.21 -6.20
N GLN A 281 -13.41 -20.40 -5.02
CA GLN A 281 -14.12 -20.17 -3.75
C GLN A 281 -14.55 -18.71 -3.59
N ALA A 282 -13.66 -17.77 -3.91
CA ALA A 282 -13.98 -16.36 -3.92
C ALA A 282 -15.11 -16.02 -4.92
N ARG A 283 -15.12 -16.67 -6.08
CA ARG A 283 -16.22 -16.56 -7.05
C ARG A 283 -17.54 -17.07 -6.48
N GLN A 284 -17.53 -18.19 -5.76
CA GLN A 284 -18.72 -18.71 -5.08
C GLN A 284 -19.22 -17.77 -3.98
N MET A 285 -18.32 -17.11 -3.25
CA MET A 285 -18.68 -16.09 -2.27
C MET A 285 -19.36 -14.88 -2.94
N LEU A 286 -18.86 -14.41 -4.09
CA LEU A 286 -19.53 -13.37 -4.87
C LEU A 286 -20.94 -13.81 -5.34
N ILE A 287 -21.08 -15.07 -5.79
CA ILE A 287 -22.39 -15.63 -6.20
C ILE A 287 -23.36 -15.66 -5.01
N ALA A 288 -22.88 -16.05 -3.81
CA ALA A 288 -23.68 -16.04 -2.60
C ALA A 288 -24.16 -14.63 -2.21
N GLN A 289 -23.41 -13.60 -2.58
CA GLN A 289 -23.78 -12.18 -2.45
C GLN A 289 -24.71 -11.68 -3.59
N GLY A 290 -25.09 -12.55 -4.55
CA GLY A 290 -26.01 -12.22 -5.65
C GLY A 290 -25.36 -11.88 -6.98
N HIS A 291 -24.03 -12.03 -7.12
CA HIS A 291 -23.34 -11.82 -8.40
C HIS A 291 -23.65 -12.95 -9.41
N SER A 292 -23.57 -12.65 -10.71
CA SER A 292 -23.79 -13.64 -11.80
C SER A 292 -22.76 -14.78 -11.82
N GLY A 293 -21.57 -14.50 -11.27
CA GLY A 293 -20.41 -15.36 -11.34
C GLY A 293 -19.70 -15.37 -12.69
N ASP A 294 -20.08 -14.50 -13.64
CA ASP A 294 -19.40 -14.37 -14.95
C ASP A 294 -17.99 -13.81 -14.74
N PRO A 295 -16.92 -14.56 -15.08
CA PRO A 295 -15.55 -14.11 -14.91
C PRO A 295 -15.24 -12.76 -15.58
N ARG A 296 -15.91 -12.44 -16.69
CA ARG A 296 -15.69 -11.19 -17.44
C ARG A 296 -16.28 -9.95 -16.77
N GLN A 297 -17.02 -10.12 -15.68
CA GLN A 297 -17.58 -9.03 -14.87
C GLN A 297 -16.94 -8.95 -13.47
N ILE A 298 -15.98 -9.83 -13.19
CA ILE A 298 -15.24 -9.89 -11.93
C ILE A 298 -13.85 -9.33 -12.17
N VAL A 299 -13.40 -8.41 -11.31
CA VAL A 299 -12.04 -7.89 -11.34
C VAL A 299 -11.26 -8.33 -10.11
N MET A 300 -10.05 -8.87 -10.33
CA MET A 300 -9.04 -9.05 -9.31
C MET A 300 -8.20 -7.78 -9.20
N VAL A 301 -8.31 -7.10 -8.06
CA VAL A 301 -7.58 -5.87 -7.72
C VAL A 301 -6.41 -6.22 -6.82
N GLY A 302 -5.19 -5.87 -7.21
CA GLY A 302 -4.01 -6.10 -6.38
C GLY A 302 -2.77 -5.36 -6.86
N ASP A 303 -1.68 -5.47 -6.11
CA ASP A 303 -0.46 -4.68 -6.31
C ASP A 303 0.69 -5.51 -6.94
N ARG A 304 0.49 -6.82 -7.13
CA ARG A 304 1.50 -7.75 -7.64
C ARG A 304 1.08 -8.47 -8.93
N PHE A 305 2.08 -8.70 -9.79
CA PHE A 305 1.90 -9.37 -11.07
C PHE A 305 1.88 -10.89 -10.90
N ASP A 306 2.83 -11.40 -10.13
CA ASP A 306 3.11 -12.81 -9.91
C ASP A 306 2.13 -13.51 -8.96
N THR A 307 1.32 -12.75 -8.22
CA THR A 307 0.26 -13.27 -7.37
C THR A 307 -1.11 -12.81 -7.82
N ASP A 308 -1.47 -11.53 -7.67
CA ASP A 308 -2.85 -11.06 -7.89
C ASP A 308 -3.25 -11.10 -9.37
N VAL A 309 -2.44 -10.51 -10.25
CA VAL A 309 -2.72 -10.50 -11.70
C VAL A 309 -2.72 -11.93 -12.24
N ARG A 310 -1.69 -12.72 -11.92
CA ARG A 310 -1.63 -14.14 -12.27
C ARG A 310 -2.86 -14.91 -11.81
N ALA A 311 -3.29 -14.71 -10.56
CA ALA A 311 -4.45 -15.39 -10.01
C ALA A 311 -5.73 -15.02 -10.76
N GLY A 312 -5.96 -13.72 -11.01
CA GLY A 312 -7.09 -13.23 -11.80
C GLY A 312 -7.12 -13.85 -13.20
N LEU A 313 -6.00 -13.78 -13.93
CA LEU A 313 -5.88 -14.36 -15.27
C LEU A 313 -6.10 -15.87 -15.30
N SER A 314 -5.52 -16.59 -14.33
CA SER A 314 -5.66 -18.06 -14.25
C SER A 314 -7.10 -18.51 -14.04
N ALA A 315 -7.94 -17.64 -13.46
CA ALA A 315 -9.36 -17.86 -13.24
C ALA A 315 -10.26 -17.21 -14.32
N GLY A 316 -9.67 -16.55 -15.32
CA GLY A 316 -10.39 -15.86 -16.40
C GLY A 316 -11.05 -14.54 -15.98
N PHE A 317 -10.64 -13.97 -14.84
CA PHE A 317 -11.13 -12.68 -14.35
C PHE A 317 -10.41 -11.50 -15.01
N LEU A 318 -11.06 -10.35 -15.01
CA LEU A 318 -10.40 -9.07 -15.30
C LEU A 318 -9.37 -8.80 -14.19
N THR A 319 -8.33 -8.02 -14.51
CA THR A 319 -7.25 -7.69 -13.56
C THR A 319 -7.04 -6.18 -13.49
N CYS A 320 -6.93 -5.65 -12.29
CA CYS A 320 -6.61 -4.25 -12.05
C CYS A 320 -5.38 -4.15 -11.14
N LEU A 321 -4.25 -3.73 -11.71
CA LEU A 321 -3.03 -3.45 -10.95
C LEU A 321 -3.14 -2.09 -10.26
N VAL A 322 -3.13 -2.05 -8.93
CA VAL A 322 -2.97 -0.81 -8.18
C VAL A 322 -1.50 -0.51 -7.96
N THR A 323 -1.09 0.74 -8.20
CA THR A 323 0.32 1.15 -8.04
C THR A 323 0.65 1.68 -6.64
N SER A 324 -0.20 1.37 -5.65
CA SER A 324 -0.01 1.75 -4.25
C SER A 324 0.97 0.84 -3.50
N GLY A 325 1.26 -0.35 -4.04
CA GLY A 325 2.08 -1.38 -3.39
C GLY A 325 3.36 -1.70 -4.16
N CYS A 326 3.57 -2.97 -4.45
CA CYS A 326 4.85 -3.55 -4.85
C CYS A 326 5.26 -3.24 -6.29
N HIS A 327 4.35 -3.40 -7.25
CA HIS A 327 4.67 -3.25 -8.67
C HIS A 327 4.09 -1.99 -9.29
N SER A 328 4.72 -1.55 -10.38
CA SER A 328 4.25 -0.45 -11.20
C SER A 328 3.92 -0.95 -12.61
N VAL A 329 3.07 -0.22 -13.33
CA VAL A 329 2.69 -0.56 -14.71
C VAL A 329 3.91 -0.73 -15.63
N ALA A 330 4.97 0.05 -15.40
CA ALA A 330 6.21 -0.04 -16.17
C ALA A 330 6.94 -1.39 -16.04
N MET A 331 6.59 -2.22 -15.05
CA MET A 331 7.18 -3.55 -14.88
C MET A 331 6.53 -4.63 -15.75
N GLN A 332 5.47 -4.32 -16.52
CA GLN A 332 4.77 -5.29 -17.38
C GLN A 332 5.72 -6.08 -18.29
N ASP A 333 6.80 -5.46 -18.78
CA ASP A 333 7.81 -6.10 -19.63
C ASP A 333 8.56 -7.25 -18.96
N HIS A 334 8.64 -7.25 -17.63
CA HIS A 334 9.23 -8.33 -16.83
C HIS A 334 8.23 -9.46 -16.52
N TYR A 335 6.93 -9.19 -16.65
CA TYR A 335 5.84 -10.11 -16.34
C TYR A 335 4.97 -10.35 -17.57
N ARG A 336 5.59 -10.69 -18.72
CA ARG A 336 4.90 -10.84 -20.02
C ARG A 336 3.79 -11.89 -20.02
N THR A 337 3.90 -12.91 -19.18
CA THR A 337 2.89 -13.98 -19.03
C THR A 337 1.69 -13.56 -18.19
N ASP A 338 1.77 -12.41 -17.51
CA ASP A 338 0.75 -11.90 -16.60
C ASP A 338 0.29 -10.49 -17.08
N PRO A 339 -0.36 -10.38 -18.26
CA PRO A 339 -0.84 -9.09 -18.78
C PRO A 339 -1.96 -8.48 -17.92
N VAL A 340 -1.86 -7.18 -17.67
CA VAL A 340 -2.85 -6.44 -16.88
C VAL A 340 -3.89 -5.80 -17.79
N HIS A 341 -5.18 -5.93 -17.44
CA HIS A 341 -6.27 -5.27 -18.17
C HIS A 341 -6.36 -3.78 -17.82
N PHE A 342 -6.36 -3.49 -16.51
CA PHE A 342 -6.54 -2.14 -15.98
C PHE A 342 -5.44 -1.75 -14.98
N TYR A 343 -5.17 -0.46 -14.85
CA TYR A 343 -4.37 0.06 -13.74
C TYR A 343 -5.06 1.23 -13.04
N ALA A 344 -4.76 1.38 -11.76
CA ALA A 344 -5.24 2.48 -10.93
C ALA A 344 -4.14 2.92 -9.95
N SER A 345 -4.18 4.17 -9.47
CA SER A 345 -3.17 4.64 -8.50
C SER A 345 -3.34 3.95 -7.14
N GLY A 346 -4.59 3.61 -6.82
CA GLY A 346 -5.02 2.90 -5.61
C GLY A 346 -6.51 2.61 -5.69
N VAL A 347 -7.04 1.88 -4.71
CA VAL A 347 -8.45 1.45 -4.69
C VAL A 347 -9.47 2.60 -4.68
N GLY A 348 -9.09 3.78 -4.19
CA GLY A 348 -9.94 4.97 -4.25
C GLY A 348 -10.30 5.42 -5.68
N ASP A 349 -9.47 5.08 -6.67
CA ASP A 349 -9.74 5.39 -8.08
C ASP A 349 -10.77 4.44 -8.72
N LEU A 350 -11.12 3.35 -8.04
CA LEU A 350 -12.14 2.39 -8.51
C LEU A 350 -13.57 2.86 -8.22
N VAL A 351 -13.72 3.85 -7.33
CA VAL A 351 -15.03 4.44 -7.00
C VAL A 351 -15.51 5.32 -8.17
N PRO A 352 -16.77 5.15 -8.65
CA PRO A 352 -17.36 6.03 -9.65
C PRO A 352 -17.25 7.51 -9.25
N VAL A 353 -16.84 8.36 -10.19
CA VAL A 353 -16.55 9.80 -9.92
C VAL A 353 -17.75 10.52 -9.28
N ALA A 354 -18.98 10.20 -9.71
CA ALA A 354 -20.21 10.76 -9.15
C ALA A 354 -20.42 10.42 -7.66
N GLU A 355 -19.85 9.31 -7.19
CA GLU A 355 -20.09 8.76 -5.85
C GLU A 355 -18.90 9.01 -4.90
N ARG A 356 -17.75 9.46 -5.42
CA ARG A 356 -16.56 9.79 -4.62
C ARG A 356 -16.81 10.85 -3.55
N ALA A 357 -17.63 11.85 -3.83
CA ALA A 357 -17.94 12.93 -2.89
C ALA A 357 -18.80 12.44 -1.71
N VAL A 358 -19.77 11.56 -1.98
CA VAL A 358 -20.67 11.00 -0.95
C VAL A 358 -19.90 10.02 -0.07
N ALA A 359 -19.14 9.11 -0.68
CA ALA A 359 -18.32 8.14 0.05
C ALA A 359 -17.26 8.80 0.95
N HIS A 360 -16.72 9.97 0.54
CA HIS A 360 -15.76 10.72 1.35
C HIS A 360 -16.42 11.39 2.56
N VAL A 361 -17.61 11.97 2.41
CA VAL A 361 -18.34 12.63 3.49
C VAL A 361 -18.81 11.62 4.55
N GLU A 362 -19.31 10.46 4.13
CA GLU A 362 -19.72 9.40 5.06
C GLU A 362 -18.53 8.82 5.85
N ALA A 363 -17.40 8.59 5.18
CA ALA A 363 -16.16 8.15 5.83
C ALA A 363 -15.64 9.17 6.87
N LEU A 364 -15.72 10.48 6.55
CA LEU A 364 -15.34 11.56 7.46
C LEU A 364 -16.31 11.71 8.65
N SER A 365 -17.62 11.53 8.43
CA SER A 365 -18.62 11.61 9.50
C SER A 365 -18.40 10.55 10.57
N LEU A 366 -18.08 9.32 10.18
CA LEU A 366 -17.80 8.22 11.10
C LEU A 366 -16.47 8.40 11.85
N ALA A 367 -15.48 9.05 11.24
CA ALA A 367 -14.24 9.44 11.91
C ALA A 367 -14.46 10.55 12.97
N SER A 368 -15.57 11.27 12.90
CA SER A 368 -15.89 12.40 13.78
C SER A 368 -16.73 12.05 15.02
N GLU A 369 -17.25 10.82 15.13
CA GLU A 369 -18.03 10.38 16.30
C GLU A 369 -17.19 10.27 17.60
N GLU A 370 -15.85 10.36 17.53
CA GLU A 370 -14.98 10.50 18.69
C GLU A 370 -14.90 11.94 19.26
N GLY A 371 -15.75 12.88 18.81
CA GLY A 371 -15.74 14.27 19.26
C GLY A 371 -17.11 14.96 19.22
N ALA A 372 -18.10 14.44 19.95
CA ALA A 372 -19.43 15.05 20.07
C ALA A 372 -19.42 16.35 20.90
N ALA A 373 -19.03 17.48 20.29
CA ALA A 373 -19.37 18.84 20.74
C ALA A 373 -19.16 19.86 19.61
N GLY A 374 -20.02 19.84 18.58
CA GLY A 374 -19.95 20.85 17.51
C GLY A 374 -21.04 20.79 16.44
N VAL A 375 -21.73 19.66 16.30
CA VAL A 375 -22.62 19.38 15.15
C VAL A 375 -23.97 20.10 15.23
N ALA A 376 -24.30 20.76 16.34
CA ALA A 376 -25.56 21.52 16.45
C ALA A 376 -25.59 22.81 15.58
N GLY A 377 -24.45 23.26 15.04
CA GLY A 377 -24.38 24.44 14.18
C GLY A 377 -24.63 24.20 12.68
N ALA A 378 -24.44 22.97 12.19
CA ALA A 378 -24.48 22.67 10.75
C ALA A 378 -25.91 22.43 10.20
N LEU A 379 -26.84 21.99 11.06
CA LEU A 379 -28.21 21.65 10.66
C LEU A 379 -29.13 22.86 10.38
N MET A 380 -28.63 24.09 10.51
CA MET A 380 -29.41 25.32 10.22
C MET A 380 -29.04 25.98 8.88
N ALA A 381 -28.00 25.53 8.18
CA ALA A 381 -27.54 26.15 6.93
C ALA A 381 -28.21 25.59 5.65
N GLU A 382 -28.95 24.49 5.75
CA GLU A 382 -29.40 23.71 4.59
C GLU A 382 -30.72 24.19 3.94
N ARG A 383 -31.29 25.32 4.39
CA ARG A 383 -32.57 25.83 3.86
C ARG A 383 -32.48 27.06 2.96
N CYS A 384 -31.29 27.47 2.48
CA CYS A 384 -31.16 28.70 1.69
C CYS A 384 -30.31 28.66 0.42
N ALA A 385 -29.82 27.50 -0.05
CA ALA A 385 -28.94 27.47 -1.23
C ALA A 385 -29.58 26.77 -2.46
N GLU A 386 -30.62 27.38 -3.03
CA GLU A 386 -30.98 27.13 -4.43
C GLU A 386 -30.15 28.05 -5.34
N ARG A 387 -29.46 27.43 -6.32
CA ARG A 387 -28.82 28.02 -7.52
C ARG A 387 -27.63 28.96 -7.31
N LEU A 388 -26.42 28.41 -7.39
CA LEU A 388 -25.20 29.02 -7.97
C LEU A 388 -24.21 27.89 -8.38
N PRO A 389 -23.33 28.08 -9.39
CA PRO A 389 -22.36 27.07 -9.81
C PRO A 389 -21.42 26.74 -8.65
N GLN A 390 -21.22 25.45 -8.37
CA GLN A 390 -20.43 24.98 -7.23
C GLN A 390 -18.96 25.43 -7.37
N ARG A 391 -18.57 26.49 -6.64
CA ARG A 391 -17.16 26.80 -6.36
C ARG A 391 -16.56 25.65 -5.55
N MET A 392 -15.46 25.07 -6.02
CA MET A 392 -14.69 24.09 -5.26
C MET A 392 -14.19 24.71 -3.95
N SER A 393 -14.13 23.94 -2.86
CA SER A 393 -13.60 24.43 -1.59
C SER A 393 -12.09 24.71 -1.69
N ARG A 394 -11.62 25.69 -0.91
CA ARG A 394 -10.21 26.11 -0.85
C ARG A 394 -9.28 24.91 -0.56
N GLU A 395 -9.70 24.00 0.30
CA GLU A 395 -8.95 22.78 0.64
C GLU A 395 -8.90 21.78 -0.53
N ALA A 396 -10.00 21.58 -1.25
CA ALA A 396 -10.05 20.64 -2.38
C ALA A 396 -9.21 21.12 -3.57
N SER A 397 -9.24 22.42 -3.86
CA SER A 397 -8.38 23.03 -4.88
C SER A 397 -6.90 22.95 -4.47
N ALA A 398 -6.58 23.16 -3.19
CA ALA A 398 -5.20 23.02 -2.67
C ALA A 398 -4.67 21.58 -2.83
N GLN A 399 -5.48 20.57 -2.49
CA GLN A 399 -5.08 19.15 -2.56
C GLN A 399 -4.88 18.65 -3.99
N ARG A 400 -5.74 19.07 -4.94
CA ARG A 400 -5.57 18.72 -6.37
C ARG A 400 -4.29 19.30 -6.94
N LEU A 401 -3.99 20.57 -6.62
CA LEU A 401 -2.77 21.21 -7.07
C LEU A 401 -1.53 20.62 -6.40
N GLN A 402 -1.58 20.30 -5.10
CA GLN A 402 -0.51 19.61 -4.39
C GLN A 402 -0.23 18.23 -5.00
N SER A 403 -1.27 17.47 -5.34
CA SER A 403 -1.15 16.16 -5.99
C SER A 403 -0.54 16.28 -7.39
N TRP A 404 -0.92 17.31 -8.15
CA TRP A 404 -0.34 17.60 -9.46
C TRP A 404 1.16 17.94 -9.36
N VAL A 405 1.53 18.83 -8.43
CA VAL A 405 2.94 19.23 -8.24
C VAL A 405 3.78 18.05 -7.73
N LEU A 406 3.27 17.21 -6.83
CA LEU A 406 3.99 16.04 -6.34
C LEU A 406 4.13 14.93 -7.41
N GLY A 407 3.17 14.80 -8.32
CA GLY A 407 3.18 13.81 -9.39
C GLY A 407 3.90 14.23 -10.67
N GLN A 408 4.02 15.53 -10.96
CA GLN A 408 4.38 16.04 -12.30
C GLN A 408 5.39 17.23 -12.29
N SER A 409 5.86 17.72 -11.15
CA SER A 409 6.69 18.96 -11.05
C SER A 409 8.00 18.96 -11.83
N ASN A 410 8.50 17.80 -12.24
CA ASN A 410 9.70 17.64 -13.06
C ASN A 410 9.53 18.03 -14.53
N LEU A 411 8.34 18.46 -14.95
CA LEU A 411 7.96 18.55 -16.37
C LEU A 411 7.86 19.99 -16.92
N LEU A 412 8.32 21.01 -16.17
CA LEU A 412 8.39 22.40 -16.66
C LEU A 412 9.83 22.89 -16.95
N GLN A 413 10.85 22.03 -16.83
CA GLN A 413 12.26 22.31 -17.18
C GLN A 413 12.82 21.47 -18.32
N PRO A 414 13.82 21.99 -19.05
CA PRO A 414 13.60 22.55 -20.38
C PRO A 414 13.07 21.48 -21.33
N LEU A 415 11.75 21.34 -21.40
CA LEU A 415 11.11 20.60 -22.48
C LEU A 415 10.96 21.51 -23.71
N THR A 416 10.86 20.92 -24.89
CA THR A 416 10.62 21.68 -26.13
C THR A 416 9.44 22.66 -25.98
N PRO A 417 9.40 23.79 -26.71
CA PRO A 417 8.31 24.79 -26.59
C PRO A 417 6.91 24.17 -26.69
N THR A 418 6.73 23.18 -27.55
CA THR A 418 5.50 22.40 -27.73
C THR A 418 5.07 21.63 -26.50
N THR A 419 6.02 21.05 -25.76
CA THR A 419 5.73 20.29 -24.55
C THR A 419 5.42 21.21 -23.37
N ARG A 420 6.15 22.33 -23.26
CA ARG A 420 5.87 23.38 -22.27
C ARG A 420 4.44 23.90 -22.42
N GLN A 421 4.03 24.26 -23.64
CA GLN A 421 2.68 24.75 -23.92
C GLN A 421 1.58 23.72 -23.58
N ARG A 422 1.81 22.43 -23.86
CA ARG A 422 0.86 21.36 -23.51
C ARG A 422 0.70 21.23 -21.98
N ARG A 423 1.78 21.39 -21.21
CA ARG A 423 1.76 21.27 -19.75
C ARG A 423 1.21 22.51 -19.06
N GLU A 424 1.48 23.70 -19.58
CA GLU A 424 0.82 24.94 -19.16
C GLU A 424 -0.71 24.83 -19.37
N ALA A 425 -1.14 24.22 -20.48
CA ALA A 425 -2.56 23.96 -20.74
C ALA A 425 -3.22 22.97 -19.76
N GLU A 426 -2.45 22.05 -19.15
CA GLU A 426 -2.93 21.14 -18.11
C GLU A 426 -2.94 21.79 -16.71
N LEU A 427 -1.97 22.65 -16.43
CA LEU A 427 -1.81 23.34 -15.14
C LEU A 427 -2.82 24.48 -14.95
N ARG A 428 -3.09 25.24 -16.02
CA ARG A 428 -3.96 26.43 -15.97
C ARG A 428 -5.37 26.15 -15.43
N PRO A 429 -6.10 25.08 -15.83
CA PRO A 429 -7.40 24.76 -15.24
C PRO A 429 -7.36 24.49 -13.73
N ILE A 430 -6.24 23.94 -13.23
CA ILE A 430 -6.05 23.66 -11.81
C ILE A 430 -5.76 24.96 -11.04
N LEU A 431 -4.90 25.82 -11.59
CA LEU A 431 -4.66 27.15 -11.04
C LEU A 431 -5.92 28.01 -11.08
N GLN A 432 -6.76 27.88 -12.11
CA GLN A 432 -8.02 28.61 -12.23
C GLN A 432 -9.00 28.17 -11.13
N GLY A 433 -9.20 26.87 -10.94
CA GLY A 433 -10.06 26.36 -9.87
C GLY A 433 -9.56 26.72 -8.46
N TYR A 434 -8.26 27.01 -8.32
CA TYR A 434 -7.70 27.53 -7.08
C TYR A 434 -7.88 29.05 -6.94
N PHE A 435 -7.64 29.80 -8.02
CA PHE A 435 -7.86 31.24 -8.10
C PHE A 435 -9.32 31.58 -7.80
N ASP A 436 -10.27 30.88 -8.42
CA ASP A 436 -11.71 31.06 -8.22
C ASP A 436 -12.15 30.75 -6.79
N ALA A 437 -11.45 29.84 -6.10
CA ALA A 437 -11.70 29.50 -4.71
C ALA A 437 -11.11 30.53 -3.72
N LEU A 438 -10.17 31.37 -4.17
CA LEU A 438 -9.54 32.41 -3.34
C LEU A 438 -9.99 33.84 -3.67
N ASP A 439 -10.54 34.07 -4.85
CA ASP A 439 -11.26 35.28 -5.23
C ASP A 439 -12.59 35.36 -4.45
N MET A 440 -12.46 35.62 -3.15
CA MET A 440 -13.54 35.70 -2.18
C MET A 440 -14.52 36.84 -2.52
N ASP A 441 -14.01 37.91 -3.12
CA ASP A 441 -14.79 39.09 -3.48
C ASP A 441 -15.50 38.93 -4.84
N GLY A 442 -15.06 37.96 -5.66
CA GLY A 442 -15.60 37.70 -7.00
C GLY A 442 -15.26 38.80 -8.00
N ASP A 443 -14.24 39.62 -7.71
CA ASP A 443 -13.82 40.74 -8.54
C ASP A 443 -12.80 40.35 -9.62
N GLY A 444 -12.44 39.06 -9.69
CA GLY A 444 -11.48 38.51 -10.64
C GLY A 444 -10.03 38.82 -10.27
N THR A 445 -9.76 39.23 -9.03
CA THR A 445 -8.43 39.60 -8.55
C THR A 445 -8.12 39.05 -7.17
N MET A 446 -6.82 38.94 -6.84
CA MET A 446 -6.34 38.49 -5.53
C MET A 446 -5.33 39.48 -4.95
N SER A 447 -5.41 39.74 -3.66
CA SER A 447 -4.40 40.53 -2.94
C SER A 447 -3.07 39.77 -2.81
N GLU A 448 -1.96 40.51 -2.63
CA GLU A 448 -0.63 39.93 -2.34
C GLU A 448 -0.69 38.92 -1.17
N ALA A 449 -1.46 39.23 -0.12
CA ALA A 449 -1.63 38.34 1.03
C ALA A 449 -2.29 37.00 0.67
N GLN A 450 -3.34 37.02 -0.16
CA GLN A 450 -4.01 35.80 -0.61
C GLN A 450 -3.12 34.95 -1.51
N VAL A 451 -2.31 35.60 -2.37
CA VAL A 451 -1.36 34.88 -3.23
C VAL A 451 -0.17 34.34 -2.42
N LEU A 452 0.29 35.03 -1.38
CA LEU A 452 1.31 34.50 -0.47
C LEU A 452 0.80 33.30 0.32
N ASP A 453 -0.45 33.36 0.79
CA ASP A 453 -1.11 32.21 1.43
C ASP A 453 -1.27 31.04 0.44
N ALA A 454 -1.58 31.32 -0.82
CA ALA A 454 -1.57 30.32 -1.90
C ALA A 454 -0.20 29.65 -2.03
N CYS A 455 0.86 30.44 -2.17
CA CYS A 455 2.24 29.94 -2.28
C CYS A 455 2.67 29.12 -1.05
N ARG A 456 2.21 29.51 0.15
CA ARG A 456 2.45 28.74 1.37
C ARG A 456 1.71 27.40 1.34
N ALA A 457 0.44 27.39 0.93
CA ALA A 457 -0.34 26.17 0.76
C ALA A 457 0.26 25.24 -0.30
N PHE A 458 0.94 25.79 -1.31
CA PHE A 458 1.66 25.01 -2.33
C PHE A 458 3.00 24.45 -1.85
N GLY A 459 3.44 24.73 -0.61
CA GLY A 459 4.77 24.30 -0.14
C GLY A 459 5.93 25.13 -0.72
N MET A 460 5.63 26.26 -1.38
CA MET A 460 6.61 27.17 -1.99
C MET A 460 7.21 28.17 -0.99
N VAL A 461 7.00 27.96 0.32
CA VAL A 461 7.47 28.81 1.43
C VAL A 461 8.97 29.12 1.35
N HIS A 462 9.77 28.15 0.91
CA HIS A 462 11.21 28.28 0.77
C HIS A 462 11.63 29.26 -0.33
N LEU A 463 10.81 29.49 -1.36
CA LEU A 463 11.03 30.49 -2.42
C LEU A 463 10.60 31.89 -1.98
N LEU A 464 9.67 31.97 -1.03
CA LEU A 464 9.28 33.23 -0.41
C LEU A 464 10.45 33.80 0.41
N ASN A 465 11.20 32.95 1.12
CA ASN A 465 12.22 33.41 2.06
C ASN A 465 13.65 33.55 1.48
N GLN A 466 13.84 33.47 0.16
CA GLN A 466 15.16 33.69 -0.44
C GLN A 466 15.45 35.19 -0.54
N PRO A 467 16.61 35.68 -0.01
CA PRO A 467 16.96 37.09 -0.13
C PRO A 467 17.17 37.44 -1.61
N ALA A 468 16.48 38.49 -2.08
CA ALA A 468 16.72 39.04 -3.40
C ALA A 468 18.21 39.39 -3.53
N ALA A 469 18.86 38.94 -4.60
CA ALA A 469 20.23 39.35 -4.91
C ALA A 469 20.25 40.89 -4.96
N ARG A 470 21.01 41.52 -4.06
CA ARG A 470 21.20 42.98 -4.09
C ARG A 470 21.86 43.33 -5.42
N SER A 471 21.14 44.00 -6.31
CA SER A 471 21.72 44.73 -7.42
C SER A 471 22.50 45.91 -6.86
N SER A 472 23.76 45.71 -6.48
CA SER A 472 24.66 46.80 -6.15
C SER A 472 25.15 47.47 -7.43
N SER A 473 24.45 48.53 -7.85
CA SER A 473 25.03 49.59 -8.66
C SER A 473 25.05 50.89 -7.85
N SER A 474 26.16 51.16 -7.18
CA SER A 474 26.74 52.51 -7.03
C SER A 474 28.04 52.46 -6.22
N SER A 475 29.12 52.83 -6.91
CA SER A 475 30.32 53.59 -6.53
C SER A 475 30.83 53.71 -5.08
N SER A 476 32.17 53.75 -5.02
CA SER A 476 33.09 54.39 -4.04
C SER A 476 33.16 53.69 -2.66
N ASP A 477 34.27 53.12 -2.18
CA ASP A 477 35.58 53.72 -2.06
C ASP A 477 36.59 52.76 -1.37
N VAL A 478 37.85 52.84 -1.82
CA VAL A 478 39.13 52.83 -1.05
C VAL A 478 39.64 51.53 -0.36
N CYS A 479 40.79 51.07 -0.89
CA CYS A 479 42.05 50.57 -0.31
C CYS A 479 42.04 49.82 1.05
N ASP A 480 42.83 48.77 1.29
CA ASP A 480 44.28 48.71 1.10
C ASP A 480 44.85 47.28 1.31
N SER A 481 45.95 47.01 0.59
CA SER A 481 47.10 46.13 0.84
C SER A 481 46.95 44.66 1.28
N GLY A 482 47.64 43.76 0.54
CA GLY A 482 48.55 42.82 1.20
C GLY A 482 48.69 41.39 0.63
N CYS A 483 49.59 41.24 -0.35
CA CYS A 483 50.49 40.09 -0.58
C CYS A 483 49.96 38.72 -1.05
N GLY A 484 50.50 38.27 -2.19
CA GLY A 484 51.21 36.98 -2.24
C GLY A 484 50.85 36.03 -3.39
N ASP A 485 51.58 36.14 -4.49
CA ASP A 485 51.58 35.25 -5.66
C ASP A 485 51.70 33.74 -5.35
N ARG A 486 50.93 32.92 -6.07
CA ARG A 486 51.46 31.89 -7.01
C ARG A 486 50.34 31.21 -7.81
N ALA A 487 50.47 31.30 -9.13
CA ALA A 487 49.60 30.70 -10.13
C ALA A 487 49.92 29.21 -10.38
N VAL A 488 48.87 28.38 -10.52
CA VAL A 488 48.86 27.19 -11.39
C VAL A 488 47.48 27.11 -12.02
N GLY A 489 47.43 27.15 -13.36
CA GLY A 489 46.20 27.15 -14.13
C GLY A 489 45.58 25.77 -14.35
N ALA A 490 44.25 25.71 -14.35
CA ALA A 490 43.45 24.76 -15.10
C ALA A 490 42.05 25.37 -15.31
N GLY A 491 41.62 25.48 -16.57
CA GLY A 491 40.41 26.18 -16.96
C GLY A 491 39.14 25.57 -16.38
N ALA A 492 38.51 26.29 -15.44
CA ALA A 492 37.11 26.12 -15.13
C ALA A 492 36.29 26.83 -16.22
N LYS A 493 35.54 26.06 -17.00
CA LYS A 493 34.48 26.62 -17.84
C LYS A 493 33.47 27.30 -16.92
N ASN A 494 33.33 28.62 -17.06
CA ASN A 494 32.29 29.44 -16.46
C ASN A 494 30.92 28.78 -16.67
N GLN A 495 30.36 28.18 -15.63
CA GLN A 495 28.91 28.01 -15.52
C GLN A 495 28.31 29.38 -15.25
N PRO A 496 27.20 29.76 -15.90
CA PRO A 496 26.52 31.01 -15.57
C PRO A 496 26.06 30.93 -14.11
N HIS A 497 26.48 31.90 -13.29
CA HIS A 497 25.96 32.06 -11.94
C HIS A 497 24.43 32.14 -12.03
N SER A 498 23.73 31.13 -11.52
CA SER A 498 22.27 31.13 -11.43
C SER A 498 21.84 32.29 -10.54
N GLN A 499 21.19 33.29 -11.12
CA GLN A 499 20.46 34.26 -10.34
C GLN A 499 19.41 33.50 -9.53
N HIS A 500 19.47 33.57 -8.21
CA HIS A 500 18.48 32.95 -7.35
C HIS A 500 17.17 33.72 -7.47
N TYR A 501 16.13 33.08 -7.98
CA TYR A 501 14.80 33.67 -8.09
C TYR A 501 14.12 33.77 -6.73
N SER A 502 13.59 34.95 -6.46
CA SER A 502 12.79 35.23 -5.28
C SER A 502 11.33 35.34 -5.72
N LEU A 503 10.53 34.32 -5.41
CA LEU A 503 9.10 34.30 -5.68
C LEU A 503 8.40 35.52 -5.06
N LEU A 504 8.84 35.94 -3.88
CA LEU A 504 8.34 37.14 -3.21
C LEU A 504 8.61 38.42 -4.04
N THR A 505 9.75 38.50 -4.72
CA THR A 505 10.12 39.65 -5.57
C THR A 505 9.31 39.65 -6.88
N ALA A 506 9.13 38.47 -7.50
CA ALA A 506 8.29 38.33 -8.69
C ALA A 506 6.82 38.68 -8.40
N LEU A 507 6.27 38.18 -7.28
CA LEU A 507 4.92 38.50 -6.84
C LEU A 507 4.71 40.00 -6.60
N ARG A 508 5.66 40.67 -5.93
CA ARG A 508 5.59 42.12 -5.69
C ARG A 508 5.74 42.93 -6.96
N THR A 509 6.57 42.46 -7.89
CA THR A 509 6.78 43.10 -9.18
C THR A 509 5.50 43.04 -10.01
N GLU A 510 4.84 41.88 -10.11
CA GLU A 510 3.56 41.74 -10.81
C GLU A 510 2.41 42.50 -10.12
N SER A 511 2.32 42.43 -8.78
CA SER A 511 1.34 43.18 -7.99
C SER A 511 1.47 44.70 -8.18
N SER A 512 2.70 45.23 -8.25
CA SER A 512 2.95 46.67 -8.44
C SER A 512 2.52 47.22 -9.81
N LYS A 513 2.22 46.34 -10.78
CA LYS A 513 1.69 46.74 -12.09
C LYS A 513 0.20 47.10 -12.03
N SER A 514 -0.51 46.73 -10.96
CA SER A 514 -1.90 47.13 -10.72
C SER A 514 -1.96 48.31 -9.75
N ALA A 515 -2.89 49.25 -10.00
CA ALA A 515 -3.06 50.46 -9.20
C ALA A 515 -3.56 50.19 -7.76
N ASP A 516 -4.22 49.04 -7.54
CA ASP A 516 -4.74 48.56 -6.27
C ASP A 516 -3.87 47.48 -5.60
N GLY A 517 -2.76 47.10 -6.23
CA GLY A 517 -1.87 46.04 -5.76
C GLY A 517 -2.45 44.62 -5.85
N LYS A 518 -3.58 44.42 -6.53
CA LYS A 518 -4.17 43.08 -6.74
C LYS A 518 -3.70 42.45 -8.05
N MET A 519 -3.72 41.11 -8.11
CA MET A 519 -3.31 40.31 -9.28
C MET A 519 -4.50 39.59 -9.88
N ASN A 520 -4.65 39.62 -11.20
CA ASN A 520 -5.61 38.78 -11.91
C ASN A 520 -5.08 37.35 -12.14
N PHE A 521 -5.92 36.47 -12.68
CA PHE A 521 -5.56 35.06 -12.91
C PHE A 521 -4.31 34.89 -13.79
N GLU A 522 -4.17 35.65 -14.86
CA GLU A 522 -3.02 35.52 -15.77
C GLU A 522 -1.72 35.91 -15.10
N GLN A 523 -1.73 36.97 -14.27
CA GLN A 523 -0.58 37.38 -13.47
C GLN A 523 -0.23 36.32 -12.41
N PHE A 524 -1.24 35.77 -11.73
CA PHE A 524 -1.05 34.69 -10.76
C PHE A 524 -0.48 33.42 -11.41
N ALA A 525 -1.06 32.98 -12.52
CA ALA A 525 -0.65 31.77 -13.23
C ALA A 525 0.79 31.90 -13.75
N SER A 526 1.13 33.05 -14.37
CA SER A 526 2.49 33.30 -14.89
C SER A 526 3.56 33.20 -13.80
N VAL A 527 3.32 33.79 -12.62
CA VAL A 527 4.31 33.78 -11.53
C VAL A 527 4.52 32.37 -10.97
N ILE A 528 3.44 31.57 -10.87
CA ILE A 528 3.52 30.19 -10.40
C ILE A 528 4.18 29.28 -11.45
N GLU A 529 3.84 29.44 -12.73
CA GLU A 529 4.45 28.72 -13.85
C GLU A 529 5.97 28.94 -13.89
N GLU A 530 6.43 30.20 -13.78
CA GLU A 530 7.86 30.54 -13.74
C GLU A 530 8.56 29.98 -12.50
N ALA A 531 7.95 30.11 -11.33
CA ALA A 531 8.52 29.60 -10.09
C ALA A 531 8.65 28.06 -10.09
N LEU A 532 7.68 27.35 -10.66
CA LEU A 532 7.76 25.90 -10.84
C LEU A 532 8.81 25.51 -11.88
N ALA A 533 8.93 26.30 -12.96
CA ALA A 533 9.94 26.10 -13.99
C ALA A 533 11.38 26.34 -13.51
N GLU A 534 11.61 26.99 -12.36
CA GLU A 534 12.97 27.15 -11.81
C GLU A 534 13.29 26.18 -10.67
N CYS A 535 12.27 25.58 -10.04
CA CYS A 535 12.40 24.69 -8.90
C CYS A 535 12.84 23.25 -9.20
N GLY A 536 13.04 22.90 -10.47
CA GLY A 536 13.04 21.52 -10.99
C GLY A 536 14.03 20.50 -10.39
N PHE A 537 14.99 20.94 -9.56
CA PHE A 537 15.96 20.02 -8.92
C PHE A 537 16.02 20.17 -7.38
N GLU A 538 16.07 21.39 -6.85
CA GLU A 538 16.35 21.65 -5.42
C GLU A 538 15.11 21.61 -4.53
N ALA A 539 13.92 21.83 -5.09
CA ALA A 539 12.66 21.69 -4.38
C ALA A 539 12.40 20.25 -3.92
N ARG A 540 12.88 19.20 -4.64
CA ARG A 540 12.77 17.80 -4.18
C ARG A 540 13.47 17.55 -2.86
N LYS A 541 14.65 18.16 -2.65
CA LYS A 541 15.47 17.96 -1.45
C LYS A 541 14.85 18.64 -0.24
N GLN A 542 14.16 19.76 -0.45
CA GLN A 542 13.52 20.53 0.63
C GLN A 542 12.06 20.12 0.88
N TRP A 543 11.30 19.70 -0.13
CA TRP A 543 9.91 19.24 0.04
C TRP A 543 9.84 17.90 0.77
N LYS A 544 10.85 17.03 0.57
CA LYS A 544 11.08 15.86 1.44
C LYS A 544 11.35 16.25 2.91
N LYS A 545 11.90 17.44 3.19
CA LYS A 545 12.09 17.95 4.56
C LYS A 545 10.82 18.61 5.13
N ILE A 546 10.06 19.36 4.32
CA ILE A 546 8.84 20.07 4.77
C ILE A 546 7.71 19.09 5.12
N GLY A 547 7.57 17.98 4.40
CA GLY A 547 6.67 16.88 4.76
C GLY A 547 6.92 16.30 6.17
N ASN A 548 8.15 16.42 6.68
CA ASN A 548 8.51 16.02 8.05
C ASN A 548 8.19 17.10 9.10
N SER A 549 8.25 18.40 8.76
CA SER A 549 8.00 19.50 9.72
C SER A 549 6.51 19.72 10.03
N PHE A 550 5.58 19.40 9.11
CA PHE A 550 4.13 19.51 9.38
C PHE A 550 3.62 18.43 10.36
N LYS A 551 4.32 17.30 10.49
CA LYS A 551 4.04 16.29 11.53
C LYS A 551 4.44 16.78 12.94
N MET A 552 5.42 17.69 13.04
CA MET A 552 5.88 18.23 14.33
C MET A 552 4.96 19.30 14.92
N SER A 553 4.28 20.12 14.11
CA SER A 553 3.36 21.15 14.62
C SER A 553 2.11 20.54 15.28
N ARG A 554 1.64 19.38 14.80
CA ARG A 554 0.54 18.62 15.41
C ARG A 554 0.93 17.99 16.75
N ALA A 555 2.20 17.61 16.92
CA ALA A 555 2.74 17.11 18.19
C ALA A 555 2.92 18.23 19.24
N LEU A 556 3.28 19.44 18.82
CA LEU A 556 3.42 20.60 19.71
C LEU A 556 2.06 21.11 20.24
N VAL A 557 1.00 21.10 19.41
CA VAL A 557 -0.36 21.44 19.86
C VAL A 557 -0.90 20.41 20.86
N GLY A 558 -0.53 19.13 20.71
CA GLY A 558 -0.87 18.07 21.67
C GLY A 558 -0.02 18.08 22.96
N ALA A 559 1.17 18.65 22.93
CA ALA A 559 2.02 18.82 24.12
C ALA A 559 1.57 20.00 24.98
N GLN A 560 1.05 21.07 24.37
CA GLN A 560 0.53 22.24 25.08
C GLN A 560 -0.75 21.94 25.88
N SER A 561 -1.58 20.99 25.44
CA SER A 561 -2.80 20.58 26.17
C SER A 561 -2.50 19.71 27.39
N LYS A 562 -1.42 18.93 27.37
CA LYS A 562 -0.97 18.10 28.50
C LYS A 562 -0.27 18.90 29.61
N LEU A 563 0.35 20.04 29.28
CA LEU A 563 0.98 20.92 30.27
C LEU A 563 -0.03 21.74 31.09
N ASN A 564 -1.27 21.92 30.61
CA ASN A 564 -2.33 22.63 31.33
C ASN A 564 -3.20 21.73 32.24
N GLN A 565 -2.96 20.42 32.26
CA GLN A 565 -3.68 19.45 33.13
C GLN A 565 -2.82 18.90 34.28
N ALA A 566 -1.55 19.30 34.39
CA ALA A 566 -0.61 18.80 35.39
C ALA A 566 -0.26 19.84 36.48
N SER A 567 -1.19 20.73 36.82
CA SER A 567 -1.06 21.69 37.92
C SER A 567 -2.15 21.49 38.97
N ASP A 568 -2.30 20.27 39.46
CA ASP A 568 -2.99 19.95 40.72
C ASP A 568 -2.72 18.47 41.00
N ASP A 569 -1.58 18.18 41.62
CA ASP A 569 -1.54 17.20 42.72
C ASP A 569 -0.15 17.15 43.35
N ALA A 570 -0.17 17.20 44.67
CA ALA A 570 0.99 17.36 45.54
C ALA A 570 1.89 16.11 45.56
N LEU A 571 3.20 16.39 45.61
CA LEU A 571 4.29 15.43 45.82
C LEU A 571 4.16 14.64 47.13
N PRO A 572 4.74 13.43 47.19
CA PRO A 572 5.80 13.25 48.18
C PRO A 572 7.11 12.62 47.63
N VAL A 573 8.16 12.96 48.37
CA VAL A 573 9.61 12.80 48.18
C VAL A 573 10.08 11.33 48.32
N PRO A 574 11.19 10.89 47.67
CA PRO A 574 11.61 9.49 47.57
C PRO A 574 12.67 9.08 48.62
N SER A 575 12.84 7.77 48.83
CA SER A 575 14.07 7.17 49.35
C SER A 575 14.16 5.65 49.08
N PRO A 576 15.36 5.08 48.95
CA PRO A 576 15.70 4.06 47.95
C PRO A 576 15.93 2.66 48.54
N THR A 577 15.85 1.61 47.72
CA THR A 577 16.75 0.44 47.74
C THR A 577 16.41 -0.52 46.58
N ALA A 578 17.38 -0.74 45.69
CA ALA A 578 17.48 -1.93 44.84
C ALA A 578 18.00 -3.12 45.69
N PRO A 579 18.11 -4.38 45.19
CA PRO A 579 17.84 -4.89 43.84
C PRO A 579 16.96 -6.18 43.82
N TRP A 580 16.42 -6.54 42.64
CA TRP A 580 16.75 -7.73 41.83
C TRP A 580 16.04 -7.61 40.48
#